data_AF-A8YBQ6-F1
#
_entry.id   AF-A8YBQ6-F1
#
_cell.length_a   1.000
_cell.length_b   1.000
_cell.length_c   1.000
_cell.angle_alpha   90.00
_cell.angle_beta   90.00
_cell.angle_gamma   90.00
#
_symmetry.space_group_name_H-M   'P 1'
#
loop_
_entity.id
_entity.type
_entity.pdbx_description
1 polymer ?
#
loop_
_entity_poly.entity_id
_entity_poly.type
_entity_poly.pdbx_seq_one_letter_code
_entity_poly.pdbx_strand_id
1 'polypeptide(L)'
;MDRLDLISPEIRFYSPPRPFVLESGAVLERVRIAYRTWGILNNKRDNGVIVCHAFTGSADVEAWWEPLLGTGRVLDPTRDFIVCSNILGSCYGTTGPTSIDPRTGKPYGPTFPEITIRDLVHLQGVLMDALGIESLRLVIGGALGGMQVLEWALLYPERTRSIAVIAASGRHSAWCIALGEAQRGAIYADPHWQGGNYAINRPPSRGLSAAWMMAMTTYRSHASFEFRPRVRGGGRVHDRPLSRISGEKVSRTF
;
A
#
# COMPACT_ATOMS: atom_id res chain seq x y z
N MET A 1 -18.59 -4.53 3.31
CA MET A 1 -18.87 -3.31 2.51
C MET A 1 -17.51 -2.71 2.21
N ASP A 2 -17.13 -2.64 0.94
CA ASP A 2 -15.86 -2.03 0.56
C ASP A 2 -15.84 -0.58 1.08
N ARG A 3 -14.79 -0.19 1.79
CA ARG A 3 -14.61 1.18 2.31
C ARG A 3 -14.24 2.13 1.16
N LEU A 4 -15.12 2.23 0.17
CA LEU A 4 -14.96 3.09 -0.99
C LEU A 4 -14.94 4.58 -0.61
N ASP A 5 -15.40 4.92 0.60
CA ASP A 5 -15.23 6.24 1.23
C ASP A 5 -13.77 6.63 1.43
N LEU A 6 -12.85 5.66 1.50
CA LEU A 6 -11.43 5.89 1.77
C LEU A 6 -10.58 6.04 0.50
N ILE A 7 -11.16 5.90 -0.68
CA ILE A 7 -10.41 5.91 -1.95
C ILE A 7 -10.80 7.10 -2.81
N SER A 8 -9.83 7.63 -3.56
CA SER A 8 -10.07 8.74 -4.49
C SER A 8 -11.11 8.36 -5.56
N PRO A 9 -11.98 9.29 -5.97
CA PRO A 9 -12.95 9.05 -7.05
C PRO A 9 -12.28 8.77 -8.41
N GLU A 10 -11.00 9.09 -8.56
CA GLU A 10 -10.23 8.81 -9.78
C GLU A 10 -9.70 7.38 -9.86
N ILE A 11 -9.89 6.58 -8.81
CA ILE A 11 -9.50 5.19 -8.78
C ILE A 11 -10.33 4.39 -9.78
N ARG A 12 -9.62 3.65 -10.64
CA ARG A 12 -10.17 2.71 -11.61
C ARG A 12 -10.06 1.30 -11.05
N PHE A 13 -10.90 0.41 -11.57
CA PHE A 13 -10.89 -0.99 -11.19
C PHE A 13 -10.70 -1.86 -12.43
N TYR A 14 -9.83 -2.86 -12.30
CA TYR A 14 -9.65 -3.90 -13.30
C TYR A 14 -9.87 -5.26 -12.64
N SER A 15 -10.65 -6.13 -13.28
CA SER A 15 -10.86 -7.50 -12.83
C SER A 15 -10.32 -8.44 -13.90
N PRO A 16 -9.20 -9.14 -13.65
CA PRO A 16 -8.68 -10.13 -14.58
C PRO A 16 -9.75 -11.19 -14.89
N PRO A 17 -9.88 -11.63 -16.15
CA PRO A 17 -10.91 -12.60 -16.55
C PRO A 17 -10.63 -14.02 -16.06
N ARG A 18 -9.39 -14.30 -15.62
CA ARG A 18 -8.96 -15.62 -15.13
C ARG A 18 -8.71 -15.55 -13.62
N PRO A 19 -8.93 -16.65 -12.89
CA PRO A 19 -8.53 -16.76 -11.50
C PRO A 19 -7.04 -16.45 -11.31
N PHE A 20 -6.70 -15.82 -10.20
CA PHE A 20 -5.32 -15.51 -9.83
C PHE A 20 -4.78 -16.59 -8.90
N VAL A 21 -3.69 -17.25 -9.30
CA VAL A 21 -3.04 -18.30 -8.53
C VAL A 21 -1.88 -17.67 -7.75
N LEU A 22 -1.88 -17.86 -6.44
CA LEU A 22 -0.84 -17.37 -5.53
C LEU A 22 0.37 -18.32 -5.52
N GLU A 23 1.50 -17.83 -5.04
CA GLU A 23 2.72 -18.63 -4.84
C GLU A 23 2.48 -19.81 -3.89
N SER A 24 1.54 -19.67 -2.95
CA SER A 24 1.09 -20.75 -2.06
C SER A 24 0.27 -21.85 -2.76
N GLY A 25 -0.12 -21.65 -4.02
CA GLY A 25 -1.04 -22.50 -4.77
C GLY A 25 -2.52 -22.22 -4.50
N ALA A 26 -2.85 -21.35 -3.54
CA ALA A 26 -4.22 -20.90 -3.32
C ALA A 26 -4.73 -20.07 -4.52
N VAL A 27 -6.04 -20.12 -4.77
CA VAL A 27 -6.67 -19.49 -5.94
C VAL A 27 -7.69 -18.46 -5.50
N LEU A 28 -7.55 -17.24 -6.02
CA LEU A 28 -8.53 -16.16 -5.89
C LEU A 28 -9.34 -16.06 -7.18
N GLU A 29 -10.62 -16.46 -7.14
CA GLU A 29 -11.45 -16.58 -8.35
C GLU A 29 -11.82 -15.24 -9.00
N ARG A 30 -12.03 -14.19 -8.19
CA ARG A 30 -12.50 -12.88 -8.64
C ARG A 30 -11.68 -11.77 -8.01
N VAL A 31 -10.40 -11.69 -8.40
CA VAL A 31 -9.55 -10.57 -7.99
C VAL A 31 -10.00 -9.30 -8.70
N ARG A 32 -10.07 -8.21 -7.95
CA ARG A 32 -10.25 -6.86 -8.43
C ARG A 32 -9.02 -6.06 -8.01
N ILE A 33 -8.46 -5.30 -8.95
CA ILE A 33 -7.29 -4.44 -8.75
C ILE A 33 -7.78 -2.99 -8.79
N ALA A 34 -7.61 -2.25 -7.70
CA ALA A 34 -7.79 -0.81 -7.66
C ALA A 34 -6.50 -0.13 -8.12
N TYR A 35 -6.57 0.81 -9.06
CA TYR A 35 -5.39 1.49 -9.59
C TYR A 35 -5.73 2.90 -10.07
N ARG A 36 -4.71 3.76 -10.15
CA ARG A 36 -4.79 5.08 -10.79
C ARG A 36 -3.65 5.22 -11.79
N THR A 37 -3.90 6.03 -12.81
CA THR A 37 -2.94 6.28 -13.89
C THR A 37 -2.79 7.77 -14.16
N TRP A 38 -1.59 8.19 -14.54
CA TRP A 38 -1.30 9.55 -14.97
C TRP A 38 -0.52 9.53 -16.29
N GLY A 39 -0.75 10.54 -17.13
CA GLY A 39 -0.11 10.64 -18.45
C GLY A 39 -0.73 9.70 -19.48
N ILE A 40 -0.01 9.50 -20.59
CA ILE A 40 -0.48 8.74 -21.76
C ILE A 40 0.60 7.74 -22.20
N LEU A 41 0.19 6.49 -22.43
CA LEU A 41 1.05 5.46 -22.99
C LEU A 41 1.40 5.81 -24.43
N ASN A 42 2.69 5.82 -24.76
CA ASN A 42 3.15 6.15 -26.11
C ASN A 42 2.93 4.98 -27.09
N ASN A 43 3.09 5.24 -28.39
CA ASN A 43 2.91 4.22 -29.44
C ASN A 43 3.90 3.05 -29.34
N LYS A 44 5.07 3.27 -28.74
CA LYS A 44 6.09 2.22 -28.50
C LYS A 44 5.81 1.40 -27.25
N ARG A 45 4.81 1.80 -26.44
CA ARG A 45 4.41 1.16 -25.17
C ARG A 45 5.57 0.99 -24.19
N ASP A 46 6.55 1.90 -24.25
CA ASP A 46 7.82 1.80 -23.50
C ASP A 46 8.00 2.87 -22.42
N ASN A 47 7.10 3.86 -22.33
CA ASN A 47 7.16 4.92 -21.31
C ASN A 47 6.41 4.59 -20.01
N GLY A 48 6.15 3.30 -19.73
CA GLY A 48 5.47 2.87 -18.51
C GLY A 48 6.31 3.13 -17.26
N VAL A 49 5.68 3.62 -16.20
CA VAL A 49 6.29 3.79 -14.87
C VAL A 49 5.37 3.17 -13.81
N ILE A 50 5.91 2.29 -12.97
CA ILE A 50 5.15 1.72 -11.84
C ILE A 50 5.61 2.38 -10.55
N VAL A 51 4.64 2.88 -9.79
CA VAL A 51 4.83 3.33 -8.41
C VAL A 51 4.29 2.27 -7.46
N CYS A 52 5.19 1.61 -6.72
CA CYS A 52 4.86 0.63 -5.71
C CYS A 52 4.71 1.33 -4.34
N HIS A 53 3.49 1.36 -3.80
CA HIS A 53 3.23 2.02 -2.52
C HIS A 53 3.71 1.18 -1.31
N ALA A 54 3.97 1.87 -0.19
CA ALA A 54 4.37 1.24 1.08
C ALA A 54 3.18 0.56 1.80
N PHE A 55 3.42 -0.09 2.94
CA PHE A 55 2.43 -0.94 3.63
C PHE A 55 1.05 -0.29 3.88
N THR A 56 1.02 1.00 4.24
CA THR A 56 -0.23 1.73 4.50
C THR A 56 -0.58 2.76 3.42
N GLY A 57 0.10 2.69 2.27
CA GLY A 57 -0.21 3.52 1.11
C GLY A 57 -1.44 3.02 0.35
N SER A 58 -1.78 3.73 -0.72
CA SER A 58 -2.85 3.37 -1.64
C SER A 58 -2.43 3.63 -3.09
N ALA A 59 -3.31 3.31 -4.04
CA ALA A 59 -3.12 3.64 -5.46
C ALA A 59 -3.09 5.15 -5.76
N ASP A 60 -3.43 6.01 -4.79
CA ASP A 60 -3.48 7.46 -5.00
C ASP A 60 -2.16 8.15 -4.63
N VAL A 61 -1.24 8.21 -5.58
CA VAL A 61 0.12 8.77 -5.40
C VAL A 61 0.08 10.25 -4.98
N GLU A 62 -0.90 11.03 -5.43
CA GLU A 62 -1.04 12.44 -5.04
C GLU A 62 -1.32 12.60 -3.54
N ALA A 63 -1.98 11.63 -2.91
CA ALA A 63 -2.31 11.72 -1.49
C ALA A 63 -1.09 11.53 -0.57
N TRP A 64 -0.05 10.82 -1.01
CA TRP A 64 1.08 10.42 -0.15
C TRP A 64 2.48 10.68 -0.73
N TRP A 65 2.60 11.03 -2.02
CA TRP A 65 3.87 11.33 -2.69
C TRP A 65 3.80 12.54 -3.65
N GLU A 66 2.88 13.48 -3.41
CA GLU A 66 2.66 14.69 -4.24
C GLU A 66 3.94 15.39 -4.71
N PRO A 67 4.98 15.63 -3.88
CA PRO A 67 6.14 16.41 -4.33
C PRO A 67 6.96 15.77 -5.46
N LEU A 68 6.79 14.46 -5.69
CA LEU A 68 7.46 13.76 -6.79
C LEU A 68 6.65 13.75 -8.09
N LEU A 69 5.35 14.07 -8.04
CA LEU A 69 4.44 14.00 -9.18
C LEU A 69 4.21 15.38 -9.79
N GLY A 70 4.35 15.49 -11.11
CA GLY A 70 4.04 16.70 -11.87
C GLY A 70 5.05 17.01 -12.98
N THR A 71 4.75 18.04 -13.78
CA THR A 71 5.60 18.45 -14.91
C THR A 71 7.01 18.80 -14.46
N GLY A 72 8.02 18.18 -15.09
CA GLY A 72 9.43 18.34 -14.76
C GLY A 72 9.89 17.64 -13.48
N ARG A 73 9.00 16.90 -12.79
CA ARG A 73 9.32 16.15 -11.57
C ARG A 73 9.85 14.74 -11.91
N VAL A 74 10.14 13.96 -10.86
CA VAL A 74 10.60 12.57 -11.00
C VAL A 74 9.54 11.73 -11.70
N LEU A 75 8.29 11.86 -11.26
CA LEU A 75 7.10 11.26 -11.86
C LEU A 75 6.42 12.33 -12.73
N ASP A 76 6.79 12.39 -14.00
CA ASP A 76 6.30 13.41 -14.93
C ASP A 76 5.26 12.83 -15.90
N PRO A 77 3.96 13.12 -15.72
CA PRO A 77 2.91 12.59 -16.58
C PRO A 77 2.91 13.15 -18.01
N THR A 78 3.71 14.18 -18.30
CA THR A 78 3.90 14.69 -19.67
C THR A 78 4.86 13.82 -20.49
N ARG A 79 5.68 13.01 -19.82
CA ARG A 79 6.67 12.10 -20.43
C ARG A 79 6.29 10.63 -20.25
N ASP A 80 5.81 10.29 -19.07
CA ASP A 80 5.66 8.91 -18.60
C ASP A 80 4.17 8.53 -18.48
N PHE A 81 3.85 7.26 -18.75
CA PHE A 81 2.57 6.67 -18.38
C PHE A 81 2.71 6.00 -17.02
N ILE A 82 2.31 6.73 -15.98
CA ILE A 82 2.54 6.35 -14.58
C ILE A 82 1.34 5.55 -14.10
N VAL A 83 1.58 4.41 -13.44
CA VAL A 83 0.57 3.54 -12.88
C VAL A 83 0.90 3.25 -11.42
N CYS A 84 -0.10 3.37 -10.55
CA CYS A 84 -0.02 2.88 -9.18
C CYS A 84 -1.25 2.01 -8.91
N SER A 85 -1.02 0.73 -8.60
CA SER A 85 -2.07 -0.18 -8.15
C SER A 85 -1.99 -0.36 -6.65
N ASN A 86 -3.15 -0.44 -5.99
CA ASN A 86 -3.23 -0.83 -4.61
C ASN A 86 -2.88 -2.32 -4.49
N ILE A 87 -2.07 -2.69 -3.51
CA ILE A 87 -1.57 -4.07 -3.33
C ILE A 87 -2.69 -5.06 -3.02
N LEU A 88 -2.51 -6.32 -3.42
CA LEU A 88 -3.33 -7.44 -2.96
C LEU A 88 -3.30 -7.52 -1.43
N GLY A 89 -4.44 -7.81 -0.80
CA GLY A 89 -4.54 -7.87 0.66
C GLY A 89 -4.76 -6.52 1.36
N SER A 90 -4.64 -5.40 0.66
CA SER A 90 -4.95 -4.07 1.20
C SER A 90 -6.45 -3.84 1.35
N CYS A 91 -6.83 -2.79 2.08
CA CYS A 91 -8.22 -2.36 2.27
C CYS A 91 -8.66 -1.19 1.35
N TYR A 92 -7.78 -0.67 0.49
CA TYR A 92 -8.08 0.45 -0.43
C TYR A 92 -8.55 0.01 -1.83
N GLY A 93 -9.48 -0.96 -1.88
CA GLY A 93 -10.24 -1.32 -3.08
C GLY A 93 -9.77 -2.56 -3.85
N THR A 94 -8.47 -2.87 -3.84
CA THR A 94 -7.95 -4.16 -4.34
C THR A 94 -8.43 -5.29 -3.43
N THR A 95 -8.69 -6.46 -3.99
CA THR A 95 -9.13 -7.65 -3.24
C THR A 95 -8.25 -7.92 -2.03
N GLY A 96 -8.86 -8.05 -0.87
CA GLY A 96 -8.20 -8.31 0.41
C GLY A 96 -9.14 -8.97 1.42
N PRO A 97 -8.73 -9.10 2.70
CA PRO A 97 -9.54 -9.74 3.74
C PRO A 97 -10.94 -9.14 3.93
N THR A 98 -11.11 -7.86 3.64
CA THR A 98 -12.41 -7.16 3.77
C THR A 98 -13.31 -7.33 2.54
N SER A 99 -12.77 -7.84 1.42
CA SER A 99 -13.52 -8.10 0.20
C SER A 99 -14.42 -9.33 0.36
N ILE A 100 -15.50 -9.38 -0.42
CA ILE A 100 -16.44 -10.52 -0.41
C ILE A 100 -15.80 -11.72 -1.12
N ASP A 101 -15.80 -12.86 -0.44
CA ASP A 101 -15.50 -14.16 -1.01
C ASP A 101 -16.69 -14.63 -1.88
N PRO A 102 -16.50 -14.83 -3.20
CA PRO A 102 -17.57 -15.26 -4.09
C PRO A 102 -18.13 -16.64 -3.74
N ARG A 103 -17.39 -17.49 -3.01
CA ARG A 103 -17.82 -18.83 -2.62
C ARG A 103 -18.81 -18.83 -1.46
N THR A 104 -18.65 -17.89 -0.54
CA THR A 104 -19.43 -17.83 0.70
C THR A 104 -20.40 -16.64 0.75
N GLY A 105 -20.21 -15.64 -0.11
CA GLY A 105 -20.98 -14.40 -0.09
C GLY A 105 -20.69 -13.50 1.12
N LYS A 106 -19.65 -13.83 1.91
CA LYS A 106 -19.23 -13.09 3.11
C LYS A 106 -17.82 -12.54 2.92
N PRO A 107 -17.38 -11.53 3.70
CA PRO A 107 -15.98 -11.11 3.69
C PRO A 107 -15.04 -12.29 3.97
N TYR A 108 -13.87 -12.34 3.32
CA TYR A 108 -12.88 -13.39 3.56
C TYR A 108 -12.43 -13.43 5.04
N GLY A 109 -12.18 -12.26 5.65
CA GLY A 109 -11.67 -12.15 7.00
C GLY A 109 -10.42 -13.01 7.21
N PRO A 110 -10.40 -13.90 8.22
CA PRO A 110 -9.23 -14.74 8.52
C PRO A 110 -9.00 -15.86 7.50
N THR A 111 -9.94 -16.13 6.59
CA THR A 111 -9.77 -17.16 5.56
C THR A 111 -9.15 -16.61 4.27
N PHE A 112 -8.78 -15.33 4.24
CA PHE A 112 -8.01 -14.77 3.13
C PHE A 112 -6.64 -15.48 3.07
N PRO A 113 -6.22 -15.99 1.90
CA PRO A 113 -4.99 -16.75 1.80
C PRO A 113 -3.77 -15.88 2.12
N GLU A 114 -2.70 -16.53 2.60
CA GLU A 114 -1.40 -15.87 2.72
C GLU A 114 -0.90 -15.47 1.33
N ILE A 115 -0.32 -14.27 1.25
CA ILE A 115 0.21 -13.66 0.02
C ILE A 115 1.67 -13.28 0.21
N THR A 116 2.42 -13.30 -0.87
CA THR A 116 3.84 -12.91 -0.90
C THR A 116 4.04 -11.62 -1.69
N ILE A 117 5.24 -11.03 -1.61
CA ILE A 117 5.60 -9.86 -2.44
C ILE A 117 5.55 -10.21 -3.93
N ARG A 118 5.85 -11.45 -4.29
CA ARG A 118 5.79 -11.94 -5.68
C ARG A 118 4.36 -11.98 -6.17
N ASP A 119 3.40 -12.39 -5.33
CA ASP A 119 1.97 -12.31 -5.67
C ASP A 119 1.56 -10.86 -5.99
N LEU A 120 2.05 -9.88 -5.22
CA LEU A 120 1.78 -8.46 -5.49
C LEU A 120 2.30 -8.04 -6.87
N VAL A 121 3.54 -8.43 -7.19
CA VAL A 121 4.23 -8.07 -8.44
C VAL A 121 3.62 -8.80 -9.64
N HIS A 122 3.26 -10.08 -9.51
CA HIS A 122 2.55 -10.81 -10.54
C HIS A 122 1.18 -10.20 -10.84
N LEU A 123 0.44 -9.78 -9.81
CA LEU A 123 -0.84 -9.11 -10.00
C LEU A 123 -0.68 -7.74 -10.69
N GLN A 124 0.37 -7.00 -10.36
CA GLN A 124 0.76 -5.79 -11.08
C GLN A 124 1.10 -6.10 -12.54
N GLY A 125 1.83 -7.19 -12.81
CA GLY A 125 2.14 -7.67 -14.17
C GLY A 125 0.89 -7.93 -15.00
N VAL A 126 -0.12 -8.61 -14.43
CA VAL A 126 -1.43 -8.80 -15.07
C VAL A 126 -2.10 -7.47 -15.41
N LEU A 127 -2.01 -6.48 -14.52
CA LEU A 127 -2.52 -5.14 -14.80
C LEU A 127 -1.73 -4.46 -15.93
N MET A 128 -0.40 -4.57 -15.95
CA MET A 128 0.44 -3.96 -17.00
C MET A 128 0.08 -4.52 -18.38
N ASP A 129 -0.16 -5.83 -18.47
CA ASP A 129 -0.57 -6.50 -19.70
C ASP A 129 -1.94 -5.99 -20.17
N ALA A 130 -2.89 -5.82 -19.24
CA ALA A 130 -4.21 -5.27 -19.54
C ALA A 130 -4.17 -3.80 -20.00
N LEU A 131 -3.22 -3.02 -19.48
CA LEU A 131 -2.99 -1.63 -19.90
C LEU A 131 -2.15 -1.52 -21.18
N GLY A 132 -1.63 -2.63 -21.70
CA GLY A 132 -0.81 -2.68 -22.91
C GLY A 132 0.59 -2.12 -22.74
N ILE A 133 1.13 -2.06 -21.52
CA ILE A 133 2.49 -1.60 -21.26
C ILE A 133 3.45 -2.74 -21.59
N GLU A 134 4.37 -2.55 -22.53
CA GLU A 134 5.31 -3.61 -22.92
C GLU A 134 6.65 -3.48 -22.21
N SER A 135 7.11 -2.24 -22.00
CA SER A 135 8.36 -1.94 -21.30
C SER A 135 8.17 -0.85 -20.24
N LEU A 136 8.78 -1.08 -19.09
CA LEU A 136 8.81 -0.19 -17.94
C LEU A 136 10.08 0.62 -17.99
N ARG A 137 9.94 1.93 -18.18
CA ARG A 137 11.03 2.89 -18.03
C ARG A 137 11.56 2.89 -16.60
N LEU A 138 10.67 2.86 -15.60
CA LEU A 138 11.04 2.92 -14.19
C LEU A 138 10.04 2.14 -13.32
N VAL A 139 10.56 1.38 -12.37
CA VAL A 139 9.79 0.88 -11.22
C VAL A 139 10.36 1.54 -9.96
N ILE A 140 9.52 2.20 -9.18
CA ILE A 140 9.93 2.99 -8.01
C ILE A 140 9.05 2.70 -6.80
N GLY A 141 9.66 2.61 -5.62
CA GLY A 141 8.91 2.34 -4.39
C GLY A 141 9.76 2.41 -3.13
N GLY A 142 9.09 2.73 -2.02
CA GLY A 142 9.68 2.86 -0.70
C GLY A 142 9.20 1.79 0.29
N ALA A 143 10.06 1.34 1.21
CA ALA A 143 9.73 0.33 2.23
C ALA A 143 9.17 -0.96 1.60
N LEU A 144 7.92 -1.35 1.90
CA LEU A 144 7.26 -2.47 1.21
C LEU A 144 7.21 -2.28 -0.32
N GLY A 145 7.04 -1.04 -0.78
CA GLY A 145 7.11 -0.69 -2.19
C GLY A 145 8.48 -0.97 -2.80
N GLY A 146 9.55 -0.75 -2.03
CA GLY A 146 10.91 -1.08 -2.47
C GLY A 146 11.15 -2.58 -2.59
N MET A 147 10.51 -3.40 -1.75
CA MET A 147 10.55 -4.86 -1.89
C MET A 147 9.86 -5.33 -3.18
N GLN A 148 8.72 -4.72 -3.53
CA GLN A 148 8.06 -4.97 -4.82
C GLN A 148 8.96 -4.58 -6.00
N VAL A 149 9.67 -3.45 -5.91
CA VAL A 149 10.62 -3.01 -6.96
C VAL A 149 11.75 -4.03 -7.16
N LEU A 150 12.28 -4.60 -6.07
CA LEU A 150 13.30 -5.66 -6.15
C LEU A 150 12.75 -6.92 -6.85
N GLU A 151 11.52 -7.34 -6.52
CA GLU A 151 10.87 -8.48 -7.17
C GLU A 151 10.53 -8.19 -8.65
N TRP A 152 10.20 -6.95 -9.02
CA TRP A 152 10.04 -6.55 -10.43
C TRP A 152 11.30 -6.78 -11.25
N ALA A 153 12.46 -6.37 -10.71
CA ALA A 153 13.75 -6.56 -11.36
C ALA A 153 14.13 -8.04 -11.52
N LEU A 154 13.69 -8.90 -10.60
CA LEU A 154 13.97 -10.33 -10.61
C LEU A 154 13.02 -11.11 -11.52
N LEU A 155 11.71 -10.86 -11.41
CA LEU A 155 10.66 -11.64 -12.07
C LEU A 155 10.42 -11.20 -13.52
N TYR A 156 10.65 -9.91 -13.81
CA TYR A 156 10.40 -9.33 -15.13
C TYR A 156 11.59 -8.48 -15.62
N PRO A 157 12.81 -9.05 -15.69
CA PRO A 157 14.01 -8.30 -16.05
C PRO A 157 13.92 -7.70 -17.47
N GLU A 158 13.36 -8.44 -18.43
CA GLU A 158 13.21 -7.98 -19.82
C GLU A 158 12.24 -6.80 -19.98
N ARG A 159 11.30 -6.64 -19.04
CA ARG A 159 10.36 -5.51 -19.04
C ARG A 159 10.89 -4.32 -18.25
N THR A 160 11.86 -4.50 -17.36
CA THR A 160 12.24 -3.50 -16.35
C THR A 160 13.56 -2.83 -16.70
N ARG A 161 13.51 -1.63 -17.29
CA ARG A 161 14.72 -0.93 -17.73
C ARG A 161 15.48 -0.21 -16.62
N SER A 162 14.78 0.23 -15.57
CA SER A 162 15.39 0.91 -14.44
C SER A 162 14.57 0.72 -13.17
N ILE A 163 15.24 0.73 -12.03
CA ILE A 163 14.62 0.62 -10.72
C ILE A 163 15.10 1.71 -9.76
N ALA A 164 14.22 2.13 -8.86
CA ALA A 164 14.54 3.02 -7.75
C ALA A 164 13.98 2.43 -6.44
N VAL A 165 14.89 1.81 -5.67
CA VAL A 165 14.57 1.14 -4.40
C VAL A 165 14.89 2.08 -3.25
N ILE A 166 13.88 2.43 -2.44
CA ILE A 166 14.04 3.41 -1.34
C ILE A 166 13.75 2.73 0.00
N ALA A 167 14.69 2.81 0.94
CA ALA A 167 14.52 2.36 2.33
C ALA A 167 13.91 0.93 2.45
N ALA A 168 14.40 -0.01 1.65
CA ALA A 168 13.94 -1.39 1.63
C ALA A 168 15.12 -2.37 1.71
N SER A 169 14.84 -3.60 2.08
CA SER A 169 15.81 -4.70 2.12
C SER A 169 15.30 -5.88 1.29
N GLY A 170 16.21 -6.72 0.78
CA GLY A 170 15.81 -7.93 0.05
C GLY A 170 15.12 -9.00 0.91
N ARG A 171 15.24 -8.88 2.24
CA ARG A 171 14.49 -9.68 3.22
C ARG A 171 14.32 -8.90 4.52
N HIS A 172 13.27 -9.18 5.28
CA HIS A 172 13.16 -8.65 6.63
C HIS A 172 14.26 -9.19 7.54
N SER A 173 14.81 -8.33 8.40
CA SER A 173 15.69 -8.75 9.50
C SER A 173 14.86 -9.34 10.65
N ALA A 174 15.52 -10.07 11.55
CA ALA A 174 14.88 -10.56 12.78
C ALA A 174 14.24 -9.42 13.59
N TRP A 175 14.86 -8.22 13.58
CA TRP A 175 14.31 -7.03 14.21
C TRP A 175 13.00 -6.57 13.57
N CYS A 176 12.94 -6.47 12.23
CA CYS A 176 11.72 -6.11 11.51
C CYS A 176 10.60 -7.15 11.74
N ILE A 177 10.95 -8.44 11.78
CA ILE A 177 10.01 -9.53 12.07
C ILE A 177 9.45 -9.37 13.48
N ALA A 178 10.30 -9.21 14.50
CA ALA A 178 9.88 -9.05 15.89
C ALA A 178 8.95 -7.84 16.09
N LEU A 179 9.25 -6.71 15.44
CA LEU A 179 8.37 -5.54 15.46
C LEU A 179 7.00 -5.83 14.82
N GLY A 180 6.99 -6.50 13.67
CA GLY A 180 5.76 -6.91 13.00
C GLY A 180 4.91 -7.86 13.85
N GLU A 181 5.54 -8.83 14.53
CA GLU A 181 4.83 -9.71 15.47
C GLU A 181 4.26 -8.97 16.66
N ALA A 182 5.02 -8.02 17.23
CA ALA A 182 4.53 -7.22 18.35
C ALA A 182 3.33 -6.35 17.94
N GLN A 183 3.35 -5.78 16.73
CA GLN A 183 2.21 -5.03 16.16
C GLN A 183 0.99 -5.94 15.94
N ARG A 184 1.17 -7.15 15.40
CA ARG A 184 0.10 -8.15 15.28
C ARG A 184 -0.46 -8.54 16.65
N GLY A 185 0.40 -8.80 17.62
CA GLY A 185 0.01 -9.12 19.00
C GLY A 185 -0.86 -8.04 19.63
N ALA A 186 -0.56 -6.76 19.38
CA ALA A 186 -1.39 -5.65 19.85
C ALA A 186 -2.81 -5.68 19.26
N ILE A 187 -2.94 -5.99 17.96
CA ILE A 187 -4.25 -6.16 17.31
C ILE A 187 -4.97 -7.38 17.89
N TYR A 188 -4.27 -8.50 18.04
CA TYR A 188 -4.86 -9.77 18.48
C TYR A 188 -5.34 -9.74 19.94
N ALA A 189 -4.70 -8.92 20.78
CA ALA A 189 -5.09 -8.71 22.16
C ALA A 189 -6.37 -7.86 22.31
N ASP A 190 -6.82 -7.18 21.25
CA ASP A 190 -8.08 -6.42 21.30
C ASP A 190 -9.27 -7.40 21.35
N PRO A 191 -10.15 -7.34 22.37
CA PRO A 191 -11.31 -8.23 22.48
C PRO A 191 -12.26 -8.14 21.28
N HIS A 192 -12.25 -7.03 20.53
CA HIS A 192 -13.07 -6.87 19.33
C HIS A 192 -12.48 -7.57 18.10
N TRP A 193 -11.24 -8.05 18.13
CA TRP A 193 -10.62 -8.75 16.99
C TRP A 193 -11.38 -10.02 16.60
N GLN A 194 -11.87 -10.78 17.58
CA GLN A 194 -12.67 -11.99 17.36
C GLN A 194 -12.01 -12.98 16.36
N GLY A 195 -10.68 -13.08 16.42
CA GLY A 195 -9.89 -14.00 15.60
C GLY A 195 -10.03 -13.78 14.08
N GLY A 196 -10.37 -12.58 13.61
CA GLY A 196 -10.68 -12.36 12.19
C GLY A 196 -12.07 -11.87 11.93
N ASN A 197 -13.02 -12.32 12.74
CA ASN A 197 -14.44 -12.30 12.40
C ASN A 197 -15.16 -11.12 13.06
N TYR A 198 -14.47 -9.99 13.20
CA TYR A 198 -15.03 -8.80 13.83
C TYR A 198 -16.13 -8.16 12.97
N ALA A 199 -17.12 -7.57 13.64
CA ALA A 199 -18.16 -6.81 12.96
C ALA A 199 -17.58 -5.47 12.46
N ILE A 200 -17.97 -5.05 11.24
CA ILE A 200 -17.42 -3.82 10.62
C ILE A 200 -17.68 -2.56 11.44
N ASN A 201 -18.78 -2.52 12.20
CA ASN A 201 -19.13 -1.41 13.09
C ASN A 201 -18.47 -1.51 14.48
N ARG A 202 -17.70 -2.56 14.74
CA ARG A 202 -16.97 -2.79 15.99
C ARG A 202 -15.59 -3.40 15.72
N PRO A 203 -14.71 -2.71 14.97
CA PRO A 203 -13.37 -3.20 14.66
C PRO A 203 -12.45 -3.16 15.90
N PRO A 204 -11.31 -3.89 15.89
CA PRO A 204 -10.29 -3.85 16.95
C PRO A 204 -9.47 -2.54 16.93
N SER A 205 -10.15 -1.40 17.06
CA SER A 205 -9.55 -0.07 16.91
C SER A 205 -8.48 0.23 17.94
N ARG A 206 -8.58 -0.32 19.17
CA ARG A 206 -7.58 -0.05 20.22
C ARG A 206 -6.29 -0.79 19.94
N GLY A 207 -6.39 -2.08 19.59
CA GLY A 207 -5.24 -2.89 19.19
C GLY A 207 -4.56 -2.32 17.94
N LEU A 208 -5.35 -1.91 16.94
CA LEU A 208 -4.83 -1.29 15.73
C LEU A 208 -4.16 0.07 16.00
N SER A 209 -4.73 0.89 16.89
CA SER A 209 -4.10 2.15 17.32
C SER A 209 -2.77 1.91 18.05
N ALA A 210 -2.70 0.89 18.91
CA ALA A 210 -1.46 0.51 19.58
C ALA A 210 -0.39 0.03 18.58
N ALA A 211 -0.76 -0.84 17.64
CA ALA A 211 0.13 -1.27 16.57
C ALA A 211 0.66 -0.09 15.74
N TRP A 212 -0.20 0.89 15.43
CA TRP A 212 0.20 2.11 14.73
C TRP A 212 1.18 2.95 15.55
N MET A 213 0.94 3.14 16.85
CA MET A 213 1.88 3.86 17.73
C MET A 213 3.25 3.19 17.76
N MET A 214 3.29 1.85 17.86
CA MET A 214 4.53 1.07 17.80
C MET A 214 5.24 1.23 16.45
N ALA A 215 4.52 1.30 15.34
CA ALA A 215 5.12 1.57 14.03
C ALA A 215 5.76 2.96 13.99
N MET A 216 5.06 3.99 14.47
CA MET A 216 5.53 5.39 14.43
C MET A 216 6.84 5.60 15.18
N THR A 217 7.07 4.89 16.29
CA THR A 217 8.35 5.00 17.03
C THR A 217 9.54 4.47 16.24
N THR A 218 9.31 3.63 15.23
CA THR A 218 10.37 3.00 14.42
C THR A 218 10.62 3.71 13.08
N TYR A 219 9.69 4.53 12.61
CA TYR A 219 9.80 5.20 11.30
C TYR A 219 10.59 6.51 11.33
N ARG A 220 10.96 7.00 12.51
CA ARG A 220 11.74 8.24 12.68
C ARG A 220 12.98 7.95 13.51
N SER A 221 14.03 8.73 13.28
CA SER A 221 15.22 8.68 14.12
C SER A 221 14.94 9.25 15.51
N HIS A 222 15.70 8.79 16.51
CA HIS A 222 15.66 9.32 17.86
C HIS A 222 15.80 10.86 17.90
N ALA A 223 16.79 11.40 17.17
CA ALA A 223 17.00 12.84 17.07
C ALA A 223 15.77 13.59 16.53
N SER A 224 14.99 12.97 15.63
CA SER A 224 13.76 13.56 15.12
C SER A 224 12.63 13.60 16.16
N PHE A 225 12.64 12.75 17.20
CA PHE A 225 11.70 12.82 18.32
C PHE A 225 12.11 13.89 19.34
N GLU A 226 13.41 14.06 19.54
CA GLU A 226 13.97 15.09 20.43
C GLU A 226 13.89 16.50 19.84
N PHE A 227 13.76 16.62 18.51
CA PHE A 227 13.66 17.91 17.85
C PHE A 227 12.38 18.65 18.28
N ARG A 228 12.55 19.65 19.15
CA ARG A 228 11.53 20.65 19.50
C ARG A 228 11.79 21.91 18.68
N PRO A 229 10.98 22.23 17.66
CA PRO A 229 11.15 23.49 16.94
C PRO A 229 10.99 24.65 17.94
N ARG A 230 12.02 25.50 18.06
CA ARG A 230 11.90 26.76 18.80
C ARG A 230 10.92 27.65 18.04
N VAL A 231 9.72 27.84 18.58
CA VAL A 231 8.79 28.85 18.08
C VAL A 231 9.43 30.22 18.33
N ARG A 232 9.92 30.87 17.28
CA ARG A 232 10.29 32.29 17.35
C ARG A 232 9.03 33.13 17.18
N GLY A 233 8.58 33.76 18.26
CA GLY A 233 7.71 34.95 18.20
C GLY A 233 6.29 34.79 18.76
N GLY A 234 6.11 35.32 19.98
CA GLY A 234 4.90 35.96 20.53
C GLY A 234 3.52 35.61 19.97
N GLY A 235 2.86 34.63 20.57
CA GLY A 235 1.41 34.43 20.46
C GLY A 235 1.02 33.16 21.20
N ARG A 236 0.15 33.26 22.22
CA ARG A 236 -0.36 32.08 22.94
C ARG A 236 -1.14 31.20 21.97
N VAL A 237 -0.51 30.13 21.49
CA VAL A 237 -1.21 29.03 20.82
C VAL A 237 -1.48 28.00 21.90
N HIS A 238 -2.75 27.62 22.08
CA HIS A 238 -3.12 26.48 22.90
C HIS A 238 -2.30 25.27 22.44
N ASP A 239 -1.39 24.80 23.29
CA ASP A 239 -0.70 23.53 23.10
C ASP A 239 -1.74 22.42 22.92
N ARG A 240 -1.98 22.02 21.67
CA ARG A 240 -2.70 20.79 21.39
C ARG A 240 -1.67 19.66 21.47
N PRO A 241 -1.83 18.68 22.37
CA PRO A 241 -0.88 17.59 22.48
C PRO A 241 -0.80 16.80 21.16
N LEU A 242 0.41 16.36 20.80
CA LEU A 242 0.72 15.56 19.61
C LEU A 242 -0.17 14.31 19.45
N SER A 243 -0.72 13.80 20.56
CA SER A 243 -1.68 12.70 20.60
C SER A 243 -2.98 12.97 19.80
N ARG A 244 -3.39 14.23 19.63
CA ARG A 244 -4.57 14.58 18.82
C ARG A 244 -4.29 14.61 17.31
N ILE A 245 -3.09 15.02 16.88
CA ILE A 245 -2.74 15.15 15.45
C ILE A 245 -2.54 13.77 14.81
N SER A 246 -1.92 12.83 15.54
CA SER A 246 -1.81 11.44 15.08
C SER A 246 -3.14 10.69 15.20
N GLY A 247 -3.94 10.99 16.22
CA GLY A 247 -5.24 10.35 16.47
C GLY A 247 -6.31 10.65 15.40
N GLU A 248 -6.38 11.88 14.88
CA GLU A 248 -7.37 12.25 13.84
C GLU A 248 -7.11 11.57 12.48
N LYS A 249 -5.85 11.26 12.15
CA LYS A 249 -5.54 10.48 10.94
C LYS A 249 -5.88 9.01 11.14
N VAL A 250 -5.65 8.46 12.33
CA VAL A 250 -6.05 7.08 12.70
C VAL A 250 -7.58 6.93 12.69
N SER A 251 -8.33 7.86 13.29
CA SER A 251 -9.80 7.74 13.38
C SER A 251 -10.53 7.93 12.05
N ARG A 252 -9.89 8.56 11.06
CA ARG A 252 -10.44 8.71 9.70
C ARG A 252 -10.04 7.56 8.78
N THR A 253 -8.93 6.89 9.09
CA THR A 253 -8.37 5.80 8.26
C THR A 253 -8.85 4.42 8.70
N PHE A 254 -9.29 4.26 9.96
CA PHE A 254 -9.69 2.97 10.53
C PHE A 254 -11.12 3.02 11.08
#